data_AF-A0A0F8XJS7-F1
#
_entry.id   AF-A0A0F8XJS7-F1
#
_cell.length_a   1.000
_cell.length_b   1.000
_cell.length_c   1.000
_cell.angle_alpha   90.00
_cell.angle_beta   90.00
_cell.angle_gamma   90.00
#
_symmetry.space_group_name_H-M   'P 1'
#
loop_
_entity.id
_entity.type
_entity.pdbx_description
1 polymer ?
#
loop_
_entity_poly.entity_id
_entity_poly.type
_entity_poly.pdbx_seq_one_letter_code
_entity_poly.pdbx_strand_id
1 'polypeptide(L)'
;MSPLAPTRTAQLTLVDKEIASLMFRDVDKPDRMPVLFALRDRLSPAAYWKLTRDVWTTSESLFADEDLIPTLLTHHPACARLFMNVAERRTLAAMPSPVPVFRGASPTNRNGYSWTLDRDTARFFARRSVADEVGYVYEGRVDRDDVIGFLTGRNEVEIVVDPLNVRSNLYTVLAPDDMNEGRHLYWLAQTGNLLPDLPLVFPLDGEDAFTAAYEGRIARLRAYDLHVLADREQVRLDGARFLGPVAGPEERA
;
A
#
# COMPACT_ATOMS: atom_id res chain seq x y z
N MET A 1 18.34 -21.96 -38.73
CA MET A 1 17.66 -21.20 -37.67
C MET A 1 16.30 -21.82 -37.45
N SER A 2 16.11 -22.57 -36.35
CA SER A 2 14.79 -23.12 -36.01
C SER A 2 13.87 -22.00 -35.53
N PRO A 3 12.59 -21.97 -35.92
CA PRO A 3 11.65 -20.98 -35.40
C PRO A 3 11.41 -21.26 -33.92
N LEU A 4 11.55 -20.21 -33.09
CA LEU A 4 11.15 -20.21 -31.69
C LEU A 4 9.69 -20.69 -31.60
N ALA A 5 9.47 -21.78 -30.86
CA ALA A 5 8.13 -22.26 -30.56
C ALA A 5 7.32 -21.12 -29.89
N PRO A 6 6.02 -20.98 -30.21
CA PRO A 6 5.18 -19.98 -29.56
C PRO A 6 5.19 -20.24 -28.05
N THR A 7 5.53 -19.22 -27.28
CA THR A 7 5.53 -19.25 -25.82
C THR A 7 4.15 -19.70 -25.35
N ARG A 8 4.04 -20.98 -24.96
CA ARG A 8 2.81 -21.57 -24.43
C ARG A 8 2.37 -20.68 -23.26
N THR A 9 1.20 -20.04 -23.38
CA THR A 9 0.60 -19.29 -22.27
C THR A 9 0.63 -20.20 -21.05
N ALA A 10 1.37 -19.80 -20.00
CA ALA A 10 1.51 -20.61 -18.79
C ALA A 10 0.11 -20.91 -18.26
N GLN A 11 -0.29 -22.18 -18.36
CA GLN A 11 -1.60 -22.64 -17.95
C GLN A 11 -1.53 -22.86 -16.43
N LEU A 12 -2.46 -22.24 -15.68
CA LEU A 12 -2.50 -22.38 -14.22
C LEU A 12 -2.70 -23.84 -13.84
N THR A 13 -1.95 -24.31 -12.85
CA THR A 13 -2.10 -25.67 -12.31
C THR A 13 -3.42 -25.81 -11.54
N LEU A 14 -3.83 -27.04 -11.23
CA LEU A 14 -4.98 -27.27 -10.35
C LEU A 14 -4.74 -26.68 -8.95
N VAL A 15 -3.51 -26.80 -8.44
CA VAL A 15 -3.09 -26.24 -7.14
C VAL A 15 -3.20 -24.71 -7.15
N ASP A 16 -2.74 -24.05 -8.21
CA ASP A 16 -2.84 -22.58 -8.35
C ASP A 16 -4.29 -22.11 -8.28
N LYS A 17 -5.20 -22.82 -8.97
CA LYS A 17 -6.63 -22.50 -8.99
C LYS A 17 -7.28 -22.71 -7.63
N GLU A 18 -6.93 -23.80 -6.94
CA GLU A 18 -7.44 -24.09 -5.61
C GLU A 18 -6.99 -23.02 -4.62
N ILE A 19 -5.70 -22.68 -4.59
CA ILE A 19 -5.17 -21.61 -3.70
C ILE A 19 -5.89 -20.28 -3.97
N ALA A 20 -6.04 -19.89 -5.24
CA ALA A 20 -6.75 -18.66 -5.58
C ALA A 20 -8.23 -18.71 -5.15
N SER A 21 -8.91 -19.85 -5.32
CA SER A 21 -10.29 -20.03 -4.87
C SER A 21 -10.41 -19.91 -3.35
N LEU A 22 -9.53 -20.58 -2.60
CA LEU A 22 -9.50 -20.54 -1.14
C LEU A 22 -9.22 -19.13 -0.63
N MET A 23 -8.30 -18.40 -1.26
CA MET A 23 -7.96 -17.01 -0.90
C MET A 23 -9.19 -16.11 -0.85
N PHE A 24 -10.10 -16.22 -1.82
CA PHE A 24 -11.27 -15.32 -1.88
C PHE A 24 -12.51 -15.87 -1.17
N ARG A 25 -12.54 -17.18 -0.89
CA ARG A 25 -13.66 -17.84 -0.20
C ARG A 25 -13.47 -17.86 1.31
N ASP A 26 -12.26 -18.14 1.77
CA ASP A 26 -11.98 -18.54 3.16
C ASP A 26 -11.05 -17.56 3.91
N VAL A 27 -10.46 -16.56 3.21
CA VAL A 27 -9.57 -15.56 3.82
C VAL A 27 -10.22 -14.18 3.80
N ASP A 28 -10.35 -13.60 5.00
CA ASP A 28 -10.84 -12.25 5.20
C ASP A 28 -9.92 -11.23 4.54
N LYS A 29 -10.49 -10.14 4.02
CA LYS A 29 -9.75 -9.14 3.24
C LYS A 29 -8.47 -8.62 3.92
N PRO A 30 -8.46 -8.30 5.23
CA PRO A 30 -7.26 -7.82 5.91
C PRO A 30 -6.12 -8.84 5.91
N ASP A 31 -6.42 -10.14 5.85
CA ASP A 31 -5.43 -11.22 5.97
C ASP A 31 -4.92 -11.74 4.62
N ARG A 32 -5.52 -11.31 3.50
CA ARG A 32 -5.17 -11.82 2.17
C ARG A 32 -3.72 -11.55 1.77
N MET A 33 -3.19 -10.38 2.11
CA MET A 33 -1.81 -10.03 1.77
C MET A 33 -0.78 -10.79 2.62
N PRO A 34 -0.96 -10.91 3.96
CA PRO A 34 -0.18 -11.83 4.78
C PRO A 34 -0.24 -13.29 4.31
N VAL A 35 -1.44 -13.80 3.97
CA VAL A 35 -1.59 -15.18 3.46
C VAL A 35 -0.92 -15.34 2.10
N LEU A 36 -1.06 -14.39 1.18
CA LEU A 36 -0.36 -14.39 -0.10
C LEU A 36 1.15 -14.42 0.11
N PHE A 37 1.67 -13.61 1.04
CA PHE A 37 3.08 -13.60 1.40
C PHE A 37 3.53 -14.99 1.86
N ALA A 38 2.79 -15.65 2.75
CA ALA A 38 3.13 -16.98 3.25
C ALA A 38 3.08 -18.08 2.17
N LEU A 39 2.20 -17.94 1.18
CA LEU A 39 2.00 -18.92 0.11
C LEU A 39 2.80 -18.66 -1.16
N ARG A 40 3.50 -17.53 -1.28
CA ARG A 40 4.15 -17.07 -2.51
C ARG A 40 5.01 -18.14 -3.21
N ASP A 41 5.81 -18.90 -2.44
CA ASP A 41 6.74 -19.90 -2.96
C ASP A 41 6.05 -21.20 -3.40
N ARG A 42 4.74 -21.35 -3.14
CA ARG A 42 3.91 -22.50 -3.55
C ARG A 42 3.14 -22.25 -4.84
N LEU A 43 3.11 -21.01 -5.32
CA LEU A 43 2.40 -20.62 -6.53
C LEU A 43 3.34 -20.71 -7.72
N SER A 44 2.80 -21.10 -8.89
CA SER A 44 3.56 -20.90 -10.12
C SER A 44 3.81 -19.39 -10.34
N PRO A 45 4.93 -18.97 -10.97
CA PRO A 45 5.21 -17.55 -11.20
C PRO A 45 4.07 -16.77 -11.88
N ALA A 46 3.32 -17.44 -12.77
CA ALA A 46 2.18 -16.83 -13.45
C ALA A 46 0.93 -16.74 -12.55
N ALA A 47 0.70 -17.72 -11.68
CA ALA A 47 -0.38 -17.70 -10.70
C ALA A 47 -0.12 -16.64 -9.64
N TYR A 48 1.12 -16.57 -9.15
CA TYR A 48 1.56 -15.59 -8.17
C TYR A 48 1.18 -14.18 -8.58
N TRP A 49 1.66 -13.70 -9.73
CA TRP A 49 1.41 -12.33 -10.15
C TRP A 49 -0.05 -11.99 -10.44
N LYS A 50 -0.84 -12.96 -10.89
CA LYS A 50 -2.29 -12.78 -11.06
C LYS A 50 -2.98 -12.67 -9.70
N LEU A 51 -2.64 -13.55 -8.76
CA LEU A 51 -3.20 -13.50 -7.42
C LEU A 51 -2.76 -12.24 -6.67
N THR A 52 -1.51 -11.81 -6.82
CA THR A 52 -1.00 -10.55 -6.27
C THR A 52 -1.82 -9.36 -6.78
N ARG A 53 -2.15 -9.29 -8.07
CA ARG A 53 -3.05 -8.27 -8.63
C ARG A 53 -4.42 -8.31 -7.96
N ASP A 54 -5.02 -9.48 -7.86
CA ASP A 54 -6.38 -9.61 -7.34
C ASP A 54 -6.44 -9.27 -5.83
N VAL A 55 -5.43 -9.68 -5.05
CA VAL A 55 -5.29 -9.30 -3.64
C VAL A 55 -5.03 -7.79 -3.49
N TRP A 56 -4.13 -7.22 -4.28
CA TRP A 56 -3.83 -5.79 -4.28
C TRP A 56 -5.09 -4.94 -4.52
N THR A 57 -5.81 -5.21 -5.60
CA THR A 57 -6.99 -4.42 -6.03
C THR A 57 -8.22 -4.59 -5.12
N THR A 58 -8.21 -5.60 -4.24
CA THR A 58 -9.26 -5.85 -3.26
C THR A 58 -8.86 -5.49 -1.83
N SER A 59 -7.62 -5.05 -1.60
CA SER A 59 -7.14 -4.60 -0.29
C SER A 59 -7.88 -3.33 0.15
N GLU A 60 -8.19 -3.26 1.44
CA GLU A 60 -8.84 -2.10 2.06
C GLU A 60 -7.81 -1.12 2.66
N SER A 61 -6.59 -1.60 2.93
CA SER A 61 -5.50 -0.79 3.45
C SER A 61 -4.15 -1.40 3.08
N LEU A 62 -3.46 -0.82 2.11
CA LEU A 62 -2.07 -1.19 1.79
C LEU A 62 -1.08 -0.76 2.89
N PHE A 63 -1.47 0.22 3.71
CA PHE A 63 -0.63 0.74 4.80
C PHE A 63 -0.43 -0.29 5.91
N ALA A 64 -1.44 -1.14 6.17
CA ALA A 64 -1.34 -2.17 7.21
C ALA A 64 -0.29 -3.25 6.90
N ASP A 65 0.04 -3.44 5.62
CA ASP A 65 0.94 -4.47 5.12
C ASP A 65 2.18 -3.87 4.42
N GLU A 66 2.52 -2.61 4.72
CA GLU A 66 3.55 -1.87 3.97
C GLU A 66 4.93 -2.55 3.97
N ASP A 67 5.27 -3.24 5.05
CA ASP A 67 6.52 -4.00 5.19
C ASP A 67 6.60 -5.23 4.26
N LEU A 68 5.45 -5.78 3.84
CA LEU A 68 5.38 -6.96 2.97
C LEU A 68 5.49 -6.59 1.48
N ILE A 69 5.02 -5.40 1.12
CA ILE A 69 4.88 -4.94 -0.27
C ILE A 69 6.19 -5.03 -1.07
N PRO A 70 7.37 -4.58 -0.57
CA PRO A 70 8.60 -4.67 -1.34
C PRO A 70 8.95 -6.10 -1.73
N THR A 71 8.75 -7.05 -0.82
CA THR A 71 9.03 -8.48 -1.08
C THR A 71 8.02 -9.05 -2.07
N LEU A 72 6.75 -8.68 -1.95
CA LEU A 72 5.71 -9.14 -2.88
C LEU A 72 5.97 -8.62 -4.30
N LEU A 73 6.24 -7.32 -4.45
CA LEU A 73 6.40 -6.71 -5.77
C LEU A 73 7.75 -7.02 -6.45
N THR A 74 8.69 -7.66 -5.75
CA THR A 74 9.97 -8.09 -6.33
C THR A 74 10.05 -9.61 -6.57
N HIS A 75 9.01 -10.36 -6.17
CA HIS A 75 8.99 -11.81 -6.32
C HIS A 75 8.74 -12.26 -7.76
N HIS A 76 9.41 -13.32 -8.22
CA HIS A 76 9.32 -13.84 -9.60
C HIS A 76 9.36 -12.75 -10.71
N PRO A 77 10.43 -11.92 -10.80
CA PRO A 77 10.46 -10.74 -11.66
C PRO A 77 10.25 -11.04 -13.16
N ALA A 78 10.63 -12.23 -13.63
CA ALA A 78 10.41 -12.68 -15.01
C ALA A 78 8.91 -12.72 -15.41
N CYS A 79 8.00 -12.74 -14.44
CA CYS A 79 6.56 -12.76 -14.64
C CYS A 79 5.84 -11.47 -14.19
N ALA A 80 6.56 -10.44 -13.74
CA ALA A 80 5.98 -9.20 -13.20
C ALA A 80 4.99 -8.52 -14.14
N ARG A 81 5.21 -8.62 -15.45
CA ARG A 81 4.27 -8.14 -16.49
C ARG A 81 2.84 -8.65 -16.33
N LEU A 82 2.61 -9.78 -15.63
CA LEU A 82 1.30 -10.38 -15.40
C LEU A 82 0.49 -9.68 -14.30
N PHE A 83 1.11 -8.76 -13.54
CA PHE A 83 0.40 -7.86 -12.64
C PHE A 83 -0.60 -6.96 -13.40
N MET A 84 -0.26 -6.62 -14.64
CA MET A 84 -1.12 -5.89 -15.58
C MET A 84 -1.84 -6.81 -16.57
N ASN A 85 -2.97 -6.37 -17.09
CA ASN A 85 -3.62 -6.99 -18.24
C ASN A 85 -2.99 -6.50 -19.56
N VAL A 86 -3.42 -7.03 -20.70
CA VAL A 86 -2.84 -6.67 -22.01
C VAL A 86 -3.09 -5.20 -22.36
N ALA A 87 -4.28 -4.67 -22.08
CA ALA A 87 -4.63 -3.29 -22.39
C ALA A 87 -3.82 -2.33 -21.52
N GLU A 88 -3.74 -2.57 -20.22
CA GLU A 88 -2.96 -1.81 -19.26
C GLU A 88 -1.48 -1.71 -19.66
N ARG A 89 -0.84 -2.83 -20.02
CA ARG A 89 0.55 -2.82 -20.49
C ARG A 89 0.74 -1.99 -21.75
N ARG A 90 -0.21 -2.07 -22.70
CA ARG A 90 -0.16 -1.28 -23.94
C ARG A 90 -0.29 0.20 -23.66
N THR A 91 -1.22 0.57 -22.77
CA THR A 91 -1.40 1.95 -22.34
C THR A 91 -0.15 2.48 -21.68
N LEU A 92 0.41 1.76 -20.69
CA LEU A 92 1.65 2.15 -20.03
C LEU A 92 2.78 2.34 -21.04
N ALA A 93 3.00 1.38 -21.95
CA ALA A 93 4.04 1.47 -22.97
C ALA A 93 3.90 2.69 -23.91
N ALA A 94 2.67 3.18 -24.13
CA ALA A 94 2.39 4.36 -24.93
C ALA A 94 2.48 5.69 -24.16
N MET A 95 2.61 5.66 -22.83
CA MET A 95 2.72 6.88 -22.02
C MET A 95 4.04 7.62 -22.27
N PRO A 96 4.04 8.96 -22.16
CA PRO A 96 5.27 9.73 -22.13
C PRO A 96 6.10 9.39 -20.88
N SER A 97 7.43 9.49 -20.99
CA SER A 97 8.35 9.36 -19.86
C SER A 97 9.13 10.66 -19.67
N PRO A 98 9.23 11.22 -18.45
CA PRO A 98 8.70 10.69 -17.20
C PRO A 98 7.18 10.90 -17.06
N VAL A 99 6.51 9.95 -16.42
CA VAL A 99 5.08 9.97 -16.11
C VAL A 99 4.84 10.86 -14.88
N PRO A 100 3.95 11.87 -14.95
CA PRO A 100 3.54 12.63 -13.77
C PRO A 100 2.62 11.78 -12.88
N VAL A 101 2.87 11.79 -11.58
CA VAL A 101 2.12 10.99 -10.61
C VAL A 101 1.74 11.82 -9.39
N PHE A 102 0.58 11.52 -8.81
CA PHE A 102 0.03 12.18 -7.63
C PHE A 102 -0.35 11.17 -6.55
N ARG A 103 -0.24 11.54 -5.27
CA ARG A 103 -0.68 10.71 -4.14
C ARG A 103 -1.34 11.55 -3.08
N GLY A 104 -2.54 11.15 -2.67
CA GLY A 104 -3.20 11.70 -1.49
C GLY A 104 -2.87 10.88 -0.27
N ALA A 105 -2.18 11.46 0.71
CA ALA A 105 -1.85 10.76 1.95
C ALA A 105 -1.57 11.73 3.10
N SER A 106 -1.56 11.22 4.32
CA SER A 106 -0.99 11.94 5.46
C SER A 106 0.55 11.89 5.41
N PRO A 107 1.27 12.72 6.19
CA PRO A 107 2.73 12.69 6.25
C PRO A 107 3.34 11.34 6.61
N THR A 108 2.67 10.59 7.48
CA THR A 108 3.11 9.26 7.94
C THR A 108 3.01 8.21 6.83
N ASN A 109 2.05 8.32 5.91
CA ASN A 109 1.82 7.39 4.81
C ASN A 109 2.22 7.97 3.41
N ARG A 110 3.15 8.93 3.39
CA ARG A 110 3.55 9.61 2.15
C ARG A 110 4.35 8.71 1.20
N ASN A 111 5.12 7.76 1.74
CA ASN A 111 6.03 6.89 0.98
C ASN A 111 5.35 5.60 0.49
N GLY A 112 4.07 5.66 0.12
CA GLY A 112 3.37 4.47 -0.36
C GLY A 112 3.61 4.18 -1.84
N TYR A 113 3.33 2.94 -2.23
CA TYR A 113 3.54 2.43 -3.59
C TYR A 113 2.44 2.82 -4.58
N SER A 114 1.28 3.24 -4.09
CA SER A 114 0.10 3.53 -4.90
C SER A 114 0.01 5.02 -5.22
N TRP A 115 0.09 5.36 -6.50
CA TRP A 115 -0.02 6.71 -7.03
C TRP A 115 -1.12 6.75 -8.08
N THR A 116 -1.55 7.93 -8.49
CA THR A 116 -2.54 8.13 -9.55
C THR A 116 -2.05 9.13 -10.58
N LEU A 117 -2.59 9.06 -11.80
CA LEU A 117 -2.38 10.09 -12.82
C LEU A 117 -3.34 11.28 -12.65
N ASP A 118 -4.37 11.13 -11.83
CA ASP A 118 -5.40 12.14 -11.61
C ASP A 118 -5.21 12.87 -10.28
N ARG A 119 -4.92 14.17 -10.36
CA ARG A 119 -4.75 15.04 -9.20
C ARG A 119 -6.02 15.12 -8.33
N ASP A 120 -7.21 15.02 -8.91
CA ASP A 120 -8.46 15.07 -8.14
C ASP A 120 -8.70 13.78 -7.35
N THR A 121 -8.36 12.63 -7.94
CA THR A 121 -8.28 11.35 -7.21
C THR A 121 -7.31 11.47 -6.01
N ALA A 122 -6.13 12.08 -6.19
CA ALA A 122 -5.22 12.31 -5.06
C ALA A 122 -5.81 13.26 -4.00
N ARG A 123 -6.55 14.31 -4.38
CA ARG A 123 -7.26 15.18 -3.42
C ARG A 123 -8.31 14.43 -2.62
N PHE A 124 -9.05 13.52 -3.25
CA PHE A 124 -10.04 12.68 -2.57
C PHE A 124 -9.38 11.84 -1.46
N PHE A 125 -8.27 11.17 -1.75
CA PHE A 125 -7.54 10.37 -0.76
C PHE A 125 -6.92 11.23 0.33
N ALA A 126 -6.34 12.39 -0.01
CA ALA A 126 -5.83 13.34 0.99
C ALA A 126 -6.92 13.75 2.00
N ARG A 127 -8.13 14.05 1.52
CA ARG A 127 -9.29 14.38 2.37
C ARG A 127 -9.84 13.20 3.17
N ARG A 128 -9.56 11.96 2.78
CA ARG A 128 -10.02 10.76 3.49
C ARG A 128 -9.04 10.33 4.59
N SER A 129 -7.75 10.63 4.44
CA SER A 129 -6.68 10.25 5.38
C SER A 129 -6.69 11.03 6.71
N VAL A 130 -7.68 11.87 6.98
CA VAL A 130 -7.68 12.91 8.03
C VAL A 130 -8.41 12.54 9.33
N ALA A 131 -8.43 11.27 9.74
CA ALA A 131 -9.04 10.93 11.03
C ALA A 131 -8.36 11.70 12.20
N ASP A 132 -7.04 11.91 12.13
CA ASP A 132 -6.25 12.64 13.15
C ASP A 132 -5.04 13.43 12.59
N GLU A 133 -4.81 13.43 11.28
CA GLU A 133 -3.66 14.10 10.63
C GLU A 133 -4.12 15.03 9.50
N VAL A 134 -3.25 15.94 9.06
CA VAL A 134 -3.47 16.73 7.85
C VAL A 134 -3.17 15.84 6.64
N GLY A 135 -4.08 15.77 5.67
CA GLY A 135 -3.85 15.10 4.39
C GLY A 135 -3.25 16.05 3.38
N TYR A 136 -2.33 15.55 2.56
CA TYR A 136 -1.64 16.32 1.53
C TYR A 136 -1.73 15.63 0.17
N VAL A 137 -1.58 16.41 -0.89
CA VAL A 137 -1.38 15.91 -2.24
C VAL A 137 0.11 16.01 -2.57
N TYR A 138 0.76 14.87 -2.73
CA TYR A 138 2.13 14.77 -3.18
C TYR A 138 2.16 14.66 -4.71
N GLU A 139 3.13 15.32 -5.33
CA GLU A 139 3.37 15.25 -6.77
C GLU A 139 4.80 14.74 -7.02
N GLY A 140 4.93 13.87 -8.02
CA GLY A 140 6.20 13.30 -8.42
C GLY A 140 6.26 13.01 -9.91
N ARG A 141 7.46 12.61 -10.35
CA ARG A 141 7.71 12.14 -11.71
C ARG A 141 8.44 10.81 -11.63
N VAL A 142 8.01 9.85 -12.43
CA VAL A 142 8.58 8.50 -12.46
C VAL A 142 8.97 8.15 -13.88
N ASP A 143 10.12 7.52 -14.08
CA ASP A 143 10.44 6.97 -15.39
C ASP A 143 9.49 5.81 -15.68
N ARG A 144 8.93 5.77 -16.90
CA ARG A 144 7.90 4.78 -17.26
C ARG A 144 8.39 3.35 -17.02
N ASP A 145 9.68 3.10 -17.23
CA ASP A 145 10.27 1.77 -17.09
C ASP A 145 10.45 1.34 -15.62
N ASP A 146 10.33 2.28 -14.66
CA ASP A 146 10.31 2.00 -13.22
C ASP A 146 8.89 1.72 -12.68
N VAL A 147 7.85 1.86 -13.52
CA VAL A 147 6.46 1.56 -13.13
C VAL A 147 6.26 0.05 -13.05
N ILE A 148 5.90 -0.43 -11.85
CA ILE A 148 5.62 -1.85 -11.57
C ILE A 148 4.26 -2.25 -12.16
N GLY A 149 3.27 -1.37 -12.04
CA GLY A 149 1.91 -1.63 -12.50
C GLY A 149 1.17 -0.38 -12.90
N PHE A 150 0.43 -0.46 -14.00
CA PHE A 150 -0.62 0.48 -14.37
C PHE A 150 -1.96 -0.26 -14.27
N LEU A 151 -2.77 0.06 -13.28
CA LEU A 151 -4.03 -0.64 -13.01
C LEU A 151 -5.21 0.31 -13.30
N THR A 152 -6.21 -0.20 -14.02
CA THR A 152 -7.38 0.58 -14.45
C THR A 152 -8.70 -0.03 -13.95
N GLY A 153 -8.62 -0.87 -12.91
CA GLY A 153 -9.79 -1.52 -12.32
C GLY A 153 -10.63 -0.56 -11.48
N ARG A 154 -11.91 -0.91 -11.27
CA ARG A 154 -12.81 -0.25 -10.30
C ARG A 154 -12.99 1.27 -10.49
N ASN A 155 -12.87 1.76 -11.74
CA ASN A 155 -12.98 3.18 -12.12
C ASN A 155 -11.85 4.08 -11.61
N GLU A 156 -10.74 3.52 -11.14
CA GLU A 156 -9.57 4.28 -10.72
C GLU A 156 -8.38 3.96 -11.62
N VAL A 157 -7.50 4.95 -11.77
CA VAL A 157 -6.24 4.82 -12.50
C VAL A 157 -5.11 4.87 -11.48
N GLU A 158 -4.44 3.73 -11.31
CA GLU A 158 -3.37 3.53 -10.33
C GLU A 158 -2.03 3.26 -11.03
N ILE A 159 -1.00 3.97 -10.59
CA ILE A 159 0.41 3.73 -10.88
C ILE A 159 1.03 3.12 -9.63
N VAL A 160 1.42 1.86 -9.72
CA VAL A 160 2.16 1.15 -8.69
C VAL A 160 3.64 1.30 -8.99
N VAL A 161 4.39 1.89 -8.06
CA VAL A 161 5.83 2.12 -8.19
C VAL A 161 6.51 2.14 -6.83
N ASP A 162 7.76 1.70 -6.76
CA ASP A 162 8.61 1.92 -5.60
C ASP A 162 8.76 3.44 -5.34
N PRO A 163 8.42 3.94 -4.12
CA PRO A 163 8.56 5.35 -3.79
C PRO A 163 9.99 5.89 -3.99
N LEU A 164 11.02 5.04 -3.94
CA LEU A 164 12.41 5.44 -4.19
C LEU A 164 12.68 5.83 -5.65
N ASN A 165 11.83 5.39 -6.59
CA ASN A 165 11.93 5.72 -8.01
C ASN A 165 11.11 6.98 -8.39
N VAL A 166 10.41 7.59 -7.44
CA VAL A 166 9.64 8.82 -7.66
C VAL A 166 10.55 10.02 -7.41
N ARG A 167 10.90 10.76 -8.47
CA ARG A 167 11.64 12.02 -8.36
C ARG A 167 10.67 13.13 -7.94
N SER A 168 10.64 13.44 -6.65
CA SER A 168 9.84 14.52 -6.09
C SER A 168 10.67 15.79 -5.95
N ASN A 169 10.32 16.86 -6.69
CA ASN A 169 10.91 18.20 -6.51
C ASN A 169 9.91 19.27 -6.07
N LEU A 170 8.67 18.94 -5.71
CA LEU A 170 7.70 19.96 -5.29
C LEU A 170 6.68 19.41 -4.27
N TYR A 171 6.74 19.91 -3.04
CA TYR A 171 5.66 19.78 -2.06
C TYR A 171 4.61 20.85 -2.38
N THR A 172 3.39 20.49 -2.81
CA THR A 172 2.29 21.45 -2.89
C THR A 172 1.20 21.10 -1.90
N VAL A 173 1.07 21.95 -0.87
CA VAL A 173 0.02 21.90 0.14
C VAL A 173 -1.26 22.47 -0.45
N LEU A 174 -2.29 21.64 -0.56
CA LEU A 174 -3.67 22.12 -0.50
C LEU A 174 -4.18 21.71 0.87
N ALA A 175 -4.16 22.65 1.82
CA ALA A 175 -5.06 22.56 2.95
C ALA A 175 -6.47 22.41 2.38
N PRO A 176 -7.34 21.56 2.94
CA PRO A 176 -8.77 21.78 2.78
C PRO A 176 -9.02 23.26 3.03
N ASP A 177 -9.80 23.91 2.17
CA ASP A 177 -10.16 25.33 2.28
C ASP A 177 -10.79 25.70 3.66
N ASP A 178 -10.98 24.71 4.54
CA ASP A 178 -11.57 24.75 5.88
C ASP A 178 -10.61 24.42 7.06
N MET A 179 -9.28 24.32 6.87
CA MET A 179 -8.38 24.05 8.01
C MET A 179 -7.99 25.30 8.78
N ASN A 180 -8.58 25.44 9.98
CA ASN A 180 -8.17 26.35 11.06
C ASN A 180 -6.63 26.51 11.12
N GLU A 181 -6.16 27.74 10.89
CA GLU A 181 -4.73 28.13 10.77
C GLU A 181 -3.82 27.55 11.89
N GLY A 182 -4.37 27.31 13.08
CA GLY A 182 -3.65 26.77 14.23
C GLY A 182 -3.07 25.36 14.05
N ARG A 183 -3.69 24.46 13.28
CA ARG A 183 -3.17 23.08 13.11
C ARG A 183 -2.03 22.98 12.10
N HIS A 184 -2.00 23.88 11.12
CA HIS A 184 -0.92 23.95 10.13
C HIS A 184 0.38 24.49 10.76
N LEU A 185 0.27 25.52 11.59
CA LEU A 185 1.41 26.11 12.31
C LEU A 185 2.05 25.13 13.30
N TYR A 186 1.25 24.29 13.97
CA TYR A 186 1.73 23.25 14.87
C TYR A 186 2.63 22.22 14.16
N TRP A 187 2.27 21.81 12.93
CA TRP A 187 3.06 20.83 12.17
C TRP A 187 4.36 21.41 11.60
N LEU A 188 4.34 22.66 11.11
CA LEU A 188 5.56 23.35 10.64
C LEU A 188 6.58 23.47 11.76
N ALA A 189 6.13 23.72 12.99
CA ALA A 189 6.97 23.78 14.18
C ALA A 189 7.57 22.40 14.56
N GLN A 190 6.83 21.30 14.39
CA GLN A 190 7.31 19.95 14.72
C GLN A 190 8.26 19.34 13.68
N THR A 191 8.14 19.72 12.41
CA THR A 191 8.91 19.10 11.31
C THR A 191 10.14 19.90 10.87
N GLY A 192 10.41 21.04 11.51
CA GLY A 192 11.54 21.91 11.18
C GLY A 192 11.39 22.68 9.87
N ASN A 193 10.22 22.61 9.23
CA ASN A 193 9.89 23.34 8.00
C ASN A 193 9.29 24.71 8.31
N LEU A 194 9.91 25.50 9.19
CA LEU A 194 9.48 26.88 9.41
C LEU A 194 9.77 27.70 8.14
N LEU A 195 8.72 28.29 7.55
CA LEU A 195 8.90 29.42 6.64
C LEU A 195 9.65 30.52 7.42
N PRO A 196 10.79 31.03 6.93
CA PRO A 196 11.69 31.85 7.73
C PRO A 196 11.11 33.19 8.21
N ASP A 197 9.97 33.66 7.68
CA ASP A 197 9.57 35.07 7.83
C ASP A 197 8.10 35.33 8.23
N LEU A 198 7.39 34.40 8.87
CA LEU A 198 6.04 34.67 9.39
C LEU A 198 6.07 35.05 10.88
N PRO A 199 5.66 36.27 11.28
CA PRO A 199 5.55 36.64 12.68
C PRO A 199 4.39 35.88 13.33
N LEU A 200 4.71 34.97 14.25
CA LEU A 200 3.74 34.26 15.08
C LEU A 200 3.05 35.24 16.04
N VAL A 201 1.76 35.47 15.83
CA VAL A 201 0.87 36.03 16.86
C VAL A 201 -0.11 34.94 17.26
N PHE A 202 0.10 34.36 18.44
CA PHE A 202 -0.89 33.50 19.09
C PHE A 202 -1.77 34.34 20.02
N PRO A 203 -3.11 34.23 19.96
CA PRO A 203 -3.95 34.51 21.11
C PRO A 203 -3.82 33.32 22.07
N LEU A 204 -3.03 33.51 23.13
CA LEU A 204 -2.94 32.59 24.27
C LEU A 204 -4.21 32.74 25.11
N ASP A 205 -5.04 31.70 25.16
CA ASP A 205 -5.99 31.45 26.26
C ASP A 205 -6.28 29.94 26.33
N GLY A 206 -5.57 29.20 27.19
CA GLY A 206 -5.95 27.83 27.57
C GLY A 206 -4.85 26.77 27.56
N GLU A 207 -3.78 26.93 28.33
CA GLU A 207 -2.74 25.90 28.52
C GLU A 207 -3.22 24.65 29.30
N ASP A 208 -4.29 24.76 30.09
CA ASP A 208 -4.68 23.71 31.04
C ASP A 208 -5.55 22.59 30.43
N ALA A 209 -6.33 22.89 29.39
CA ALA A 209 -7.16 21.87 28.72
C ALA A 209 -6.33 21.00 27.75
N PHE A 210 -5.25 21.55 27.20
CA PHE A 210 -4.39 20.91 26.20
C PHE A 210 -3.55 19.79 26.81
N THR A 211 -2.94 20.03 27.98
CA THR A 211 -2.07 19.06 28.66
C THR A 211 -2.84 17.85 29.18
N ALA A 212 -4.05 18.06 29.72
CA ALA A 212 -4.89 16.97 30.22
C ALA A 212 -5.45 16.06 29.10
N ALA A 213 -5.79 16.64 27.95
CA ALA A 213 -6.21 15.87 26.78
C ALA A 213 -5.05 15.09 26.15
N TYR A 214 -3.84 15.65 26.19
CA TYR A 214 -2.61 15.04 25.68
C TYR A 214 -2.19 13.82 26.53
N GLU A 215 -2.14 13.94 27.85
CA GLU A 215 -1.76 12.81 28.72
C GLU A 215 -2.80 11.67 28.70
N GLY A 216 -4.09 12.01 28.65
CA GLY A 216 -5.17 11.02 28.54
C GLY A 216 -5.17 10.24 27.22
N ARG A 217 -4.63 10.83 26.13
CA ARG A 217 -4.56 10.22 24.80
C ARG A 217 -3.30 9.36 24.63
N ILE A 218 -2.16 9.80 25.18
CA ILE A 218 -0.92 8.99 25.24
C ILE A 218 -1.14 7.74 26.10
N ALA A 219 -1.85 7.86 27.24
CA ALA A 219 -2.17 6.70 28.08
C ALA A 219 -3.08 5.69 27.36
N ARG A 220 -4.03 6.17 26.54
CA ARG A 220 -4.93 5.32 25.75
C ARG A 220 -4.23 4.61 24.59
N LEU A 221 -3.30 5.29 23.92
CA LEU A 221 -2.46 4.72 22.86
C LEU A 221 -1.49 3.67 23.40
N ARG A 222 -0.87 3.91 24.56
CA ARG A 222 -0.01 2.92 25.24
C ARG A 222 -0.79 1.68 25.70
N ALA A 223 -2.05 1.84 26.11
CA ALA A 223 -2.93 0.71 26.45
C ALA A 223 -3.41 -0.06 25.20
N TYR A 224 -3.57 0.63 24.06
CA TYR A 224 -3.94 0.01 22.78
C TYR A 224 -2.79 -0.83 22.20
N ASP A 225 -1.55 -0.34 22.27
CA ASP A 225 -0.35 -1.10 21.86
C ASP A 225 -0.16 -2.40 22.67
N LEU A 226 -0.42 -2.37 23.98
CA LEU A 226 -0.28 -3.55 24.85
C LEU A 226 -1.38 -4.60 24.64
N HIS A 227 -2.61 -4.20 24.28
CA HIS A 227 -3.69 -5.14 23.96
C HIS A 227 -3.56 -5.73 22.54
N VAL A 228 -3.13 -4.92 21.56
CA VAL A 228 -2.91 -5.41 20.19
C VAL A 228 -1.70 -6.36 20.10
N LEU A 229 -0.66 -6.15 20.90
CA LEU A 229 0.47 -7.08 20.98
C LEU A 229 0.12 -8.40 21.70
N ALA A 230 -0.75 -8.36 22.71
CA ALA A 230 -1.21 -9.56 23.43
C ALA A 230 -2.16 -10.43 22.58
N ASP A 231 -3.09 -9.83 21.82
CA ASP A 231 -3.98 -10.58 20.92
C ASP A 231 -3.25 -11.14 19.69
N ARG A 232 -2.21 -10.45 19.19
CA ARG A 232 -1.40 -10.92 18.05
C ARG A 232 -0.53 -12.13 18.38
N GLU A 233 -0.11 -12.30 19.64
CA GLU A 233 0.61 -13.50 20.08
C GLU A 233 -0.35 -14.71 20.17
N GLN A 234 -1.60 -14.47 20.61
CA GLN A 234 -2.65 -15.49 20.67
C GLN A 234 -3.06 -15.98 19.26
N VAL A 235 -3.25 -15.06 18.30
CA VAL A 235 -3.59 -15.41 16.89
C VAL A 235 -2.43 -16.12 16.19
N ARG A 236 -1.17 -15.79 16.52
CA ARG A 236 0.02 -16.49 16.00
C ARG A 236 0.16 -17.92 16.55
N LEU A 237 -0.30 -18.17 17.78
CA LEU A 237 -0.34 -19.50 18.40
C LEU A 237 -1.53 -20.35 17.91
N ASP A 238 -2.68 -19.74 17.63
CA ASP A 238 -3.86 -20.45 17.12
C ASP A 238 -3.81 -20.69 15.60
N GLY A 239 -3.15 -19.83 14.81
CA GLY A 239 -2.89 -20.06 13.38
C GLY A 239 -1.98 -21.28 13.11
N ALA A 240 -1.15 -21.66 14.09
CA ALA A 240 -0.36 -22.89 14.04
C ALA A 240 -1.20 -24.17 14.23
N ARG A 241 -2.46 -24.07 14.68
CA ARG A 241 -3.36 -25.23 14.86
C ARG A 241 -4.15 -25.62 13.62
N PHE A 242 -4.24 -24.76 12.60
CA PHE A 242 -4.96 -25.05 11.36
C PHE A 242 -4.19 -25.93 10.37
N LEU A 243 -2.91 -26.20 10.64
CA LEU A 243 -2.10 -27.13 9.86
C LEU A 243 -1.67 -28.28 10.78
N GLY A 244 -2.55 -29.26 10.96
CA GLY A 244 -2.16 -30.56 11.51
C GLY A 244 -0.96 -31.14 10.72
N PRO A 245 -0.18 -32.06 11.30
CA PRO A 245 1.02 -32.59 10.65
C PRO A 245 0.66 -33.18 9.29
N VAL A 246 1.35 -32.68 8.25
CA VAL A 246 1.30 -33.26 6.90
C VAL A 246 1.90 -34.65 7.02
N ALA A 247 1.06 -35.68 6.89
CA ALA A 247 1.52 -37.06 6.82
C ALA A 247 2.47 -37.19 5.61
N GLY A 248 3.73 -37.55 5.88
CA GLY A 248 4.69 -37.93 4.85
C GLY A 248 4.27 -39.23 4.17
N PRO A 249 4.72 -39.46 2.92
CA PRO A 249 4.44 -40.70 2.22
C PRO A 249 5.34 -41.84 2.76
N GLU A 250 4.81 -43.06 2.76
CA GLU A 250 5.46 -44.37 3.04
C GLU A 250 5.53 -44.71 4.55
N GLU A 251 4.90 -45.79 5.04
CA GLU A 251 5.20 -47.19 4.72
C GLU A 251 3.95 -48.03 4.44
N ARG A 252 3.91 -48.68 3.27
CA ARG A 252 3.25 -49.98 3.11
C ARG A 252 4.34 -51.03 2.99
N ALA A 253 4.49 -51.83 4.04
CA ALA A 253 5.01 -53.19 4.00
C ALA A 253 4.13 -54.02 4.94
#